data_AF-A0AAU4W575-F1
#
_entry.id   AF-A0AAU4W575-F1
#
_cell.length_a   1.000
_cell.length_b   1.000
_cell.length_c   1.000
_cell.angle_alpha   90.00
_cell.angle_beta   90.00
_cell.angle_gamma   90.00
#
_symmetry.space_group_name_H-M   'P 1'
#
loop_
_entity.id
_entity.type
_entity.pdbx_description
1 polymer ?
#
loop_
_entity_poly.entity_id
_entity_poly.type
_entity_poly.pdbx_seq_one_letter_code
_entity_poly.pdbx_strand_id
1 'polypeptide(L)'
;MTDTIGWIGQHTNSDQAVPGRGMLSGISLTLARGFDSDDEFLISLGADLDELAARTPYQDRGPLPADHHPAMYGTHGDWLYVLENWGRATWYTGYTGGVKSMRPYPDEEIICITLNEFSPPQMIVHAPGDGNAYRAEFTTDTGQGSALDAALQAAGAVLGPRPEDDADIPAYEDRLVNIAGPVFAAVGAYTGVLIDQAAVTTGTLPYVALPAV
;
A
#
# COMPACT_ATOMS: atom_id res chain seq x y z
N MET A 1 16.84 15.12 -3.94
CA MET A 1 15.52 14.76 -3.41
C MET A 1 15.57 13.26 -3.20
N THR A 2 15.39 12.78 -1.98
CA THR A 2 15.28 11.35 -1.70
C THR A 2 13.92 10.91 -2.24
N ASP A 3 13.90 10.02 -3.22
CA ASP A 3 12.66 9.53 -3.82
C ASP A 3 11.91 8.66 -2.80
N THR A 4 10.93 9.27 -2.14
CA THR A 4 9.99 8.59 -1.25
C THR A 4 8.98 7.78 -2.07
N ILE A 5 8.10 7.05 -1.40
CA ILE A 5 7.03 6.26 -2.06
C ILE A 5 5.94 7.10 -2.76
N GLY A 6 6.03 8.44 -2.75
CA GLY A 6 5.04 9.32 -3.40
C GLY A 6 4.90 9.08 -4.91
N TRP A 7 5.95 8.58 -5.58
CA TRP A 7 5.88 8.22 -6.99
C TRP A 7 4.83 7.14 -7.26
N ILE A 8 4.55 6.24 -6.31
CA ILE A 8 3.55 5.18 -6.47
C ILE A 8 2.16 5.81 -6.65
N GLY A 9 1.80 6.76 -5.80
CA GLY A 9 0.54 7.49 -5.88
C GLY A 9 0.41 8.36 -7.13
N GLN A 10 1.53 8.91 -7.63
CA GLN A 10 1.54 9.69 -8.88
C GLN A 10 1.25 8.84 -10.12
N HIS A 11 1.51 7.54 -10.07
CA HIS A 11 1.30 6.62 -11.18
C HIS A 11 0.04 5.76 -11.02
N THR A 12 -0.77 5.98 -9.97
CA THR A 12 -1.97 5.16 -9.70
C THR A 12 -2.87 5.00 -10.92
N ASN A 13 -3.14 6.09 -11.65
CA ASN A 13 -3.99 6.12 -12.85
C ASN A 13 -3.19 6.14 -14.17
N SER A 14 -1.91 5.75 -14.14
CA SER A 14 -1.06 5.81 -15.34
C SER A 14 -1.36 4.65 -16.29
N ASP A 15 -1.59 4.98 -17.56
CA ASP A 15 -1.68 4.03 -18.68
C ASP A 15 -0.29 3.67 -19.26
N GLN A 16 0.79 4.15 -18.63
CA GLN A 16 2.14 3.91 -19.11
C GLN A 16 2.50 2.43 -19.02
N ALA A 17 2.92 1.86 -20.16
CA ALA A 17 3.45 0.52 -20.20
C ALA A 17 4.77 0.43 -19.42
N VAL A 18 4.91 -0.61 -18.61
CA VAL A 18 6.15 -0.92 -17.91
C VAL A 18 7.02 -1.81 -18.79
N PRO A 19 8.30 -1.49 -19.01
CA PRO A 19 9.21 -2.40 -19.70
C PRO A 19 9.32 -3.72 -18.92
N GLY A 20 8.92 -4.83 -19.54
CA GLY A 20 9.06 -6.16 -18.93
C GLY A 20 7.86 -6.54 -18.06
N ARG A 21 8.13 -7.21 -16.93
CA ARG A 21 7.11 -7.85 -16.10
C ARG A 21 6.93 -7.20 -14.72
N GLY A 22 7.42 -5.97 -14.47
CA GLY A 22 7.31 -5.27 -13.17
C GLY A 22 5.97 -4.54 -12.93
N MET A 23 5.97 -3.51 -12.09
CA MET A 23 4.78 -2.72 -11.71
C MET A 23 5.01 -1.21 -11.83
N LEU A 24 3.96 -0.44 -12.13
CA LEU A 24 4.02 1.04 -12.15
C LEU A 24 2.71 1.69 -11.69
N SER A 25 1.58 1.16 -12.14
CA SER A 25 0.23 1.66 -11.80
C SER A 25 -0.59 0.60 -11.05
N GLY A 26 -1.73 1.00 -10.50
CA GLY A 26 -2.63 0.10 -9.77
C GLY A 26 -2.05 -0.45 -8.46
N ILE A 27 -0.95 0.12 -7.95
CA ILE A 27 -0.22 -0.43 -6.81
C ILE A 27 -0.91 -0.06 -5.49
N SER A 28 -1.34 -1.08 -4.76
CA SER A 28 -1.61 -1.04 -3.33
C SER A 28 -0.33 -1.34 -2.55
N LEU A 29 -0.18 -0.73 -1.38
CA LEU A 29 1.01 -0.84 -0.52
C LEU A 29 0.59 -1.25 0.88
N THR A 30 1.26 -2.25 1.44
CA THR A 30 1.20 -2.53 2.87
C THR A 30 2.59 -2.39 3.47
N LEU A 31 2.70 -1.57 4.52
CA LEU A 31 3.89 -1.41 5.35
C LEU A 31 3.63 -2.07 6.70
N ALA A 32 4.60 -2.83 7.20
CA ALA A 32 4.48 -3.54 8.47
C ALA A 32 5.81 -3.50 9.24
N ARG A 33 5.74 -3.35 10.57
CA ARG A 33 6.88 -3.46 11.50
C ARG A 33 6.43 -4.01 12.85
N GLY A 34 7.40 -4.44 13.66
CA GLY A 34 7.13 -5.03 14.99
C GLY A 34 6.99 -6.56 14.99
N PHE A 35 7.40 -7.21 13.90
CA PHE A 35 7.43 -8.67 13.76
C PHE A 35 8.80 -9.23 14.12
N ASP A 36 8.86 -10.48 14.59
CA ASP A 36 10.13 -11.13 14.99
C ASP A 36 11.03 -11.41 13.79
N SER A 37 10.45 -11.50 12.59
CA SER A 37 11.17 -11.61 11.32
C SER A 37 10.41 -10.97 10.17
N ASP A 38 11.15 -10.52 9.14
CA ASP A 38 10.57 -9.96 7.91
C ASP A 38 9.59 -10.92 7.22
N ASP A 39 9.81 -12.23 7.35
CA ASP A 39 8.97 -13.26 6.73
C ASP A 39 7.67 -13.52 7.50
N GLU A 40 7.60 -13.22 8.80
CA GLU A 40 6.43 -13.52 9.64
C GLU A 40 5.16 -12.81 9.15
N PHE A 41 5.29 -11.55 8.74
CA PHE A 41 4.18 -10.82 8.16
C PHE A 41 3.76 -11.44 6.81
N LEU A 42 4.71 -11.78 5.94
CA LEU A 42 4.42 -12.41 4.64
C LEU A 42 3.72 -13.76 4.82
N ILE A 43 4.18 -14.58 5.78
CA ILE A 43 3.53 -15.85 6.15
C ILE A 43 2.10 -15.59 6.65
N SER A 44 1.89 -14.54 7.43
CA SER A 44 0.57 -14.14 7.90
C SER A 44 -0.38 -13.72 6.77
N LEU A 45 0.17 -13.23 5.66
CA LEU A 45 -0.54 -12.97 4.40
C LEU A 45 -0.83 -14.24 3.59
N GLY A 46 -0.26 -15.40 3.95
CA GLY A 46 -0.41 -16.67 3.26
C GLY A 46 0.74 -17.01 2.31
N ALA A 47 1.89 -16.35 2.43
CA ALA A 47 3.08 -16.67 1.66
C ALA A 47 3.57 -18.11 1.90
N ASP A 48 4.04 -18.75 0.83
CA ASP A 48 4.71 -20.04 0.90
C ASP A 48 6.17 -19.90 1.37
N LEU A 49 6.60 -20.76 2.29
CA LEU A 49 7.94 -20.70 2.89
C LEU A 49 9.07 -20.99 1.89
N ASP A 50 8.83 -21.89 0.93
CA ASP A 50 9.84 -22.23 -0.08
C ASP A 50 10.01 -21.05 -1.07
N GLU A 51 8.93 -20.34 -1.39
CA GLU A 51 9.01 -19.10 -2.18
C GLU A 51 9.79 -17.99 -1.45
N LEU A 52 9.51 -17.80 -0.15
CA LEU A 52 10.23 -16.83 0.67
C LEU A 52 11.72 -17.18 0.78
N ALA A 53 12.06 -18.47 0.92
CA ALA A 53 13.45 -18.92 0.96
C ALA A 53 14.17 -18.71 -0.38
N ALA A 54 13.46 -18.87 -1.51
CA ALA A 54 14.04 -18.71 -2.84
C ALA A 54 14.35 -17.25 -3.21
N ARG A 55 13.59 -16.28 -2.67
CA ARG A 55 13.71 -14.85 -2.99
C ARG A 55 13.74 -14.56 -4.51
N THR A 56 12.97 -15.33 -5.28
CA THR A 56 12.94 -15.24 -6.74
C THR A 56 12.52 -13.82 -7.17
N PRO A 57 13.21 -13.16 -8.12
CA PRO A 57 12.78 -11.86 -8.62
C PRO A 57 11.41 -11.91 -9.30
N TYR A 58 10.62 -10.86 -9.14
CA TYR A 58 9.26 -10.76 -9.70
C TYR A 58 9.19 -10.93 -11.21
N GLN A 59 10.18 -10.44 -11.94
CA GLN A 59 10.25 -10.63 -13.39
C GLN A 59 10.42 -12.11 -13.79
N ASP A 60 11.03 -12.92 -12.93
CA ASP A 60 11.36 -14.33 -13.17
C ASP A 60 10.26 -15.28 -12.67
N ARG A 61 9.15 -14.75 -12.15
CA ARG A 61 8.05 -15.55 -11.59
C ARG A 61 7.44 -16.53 -12.59
N GLY A 62 7.11 -17.73 -12.11
CA GLY A 62 6.40 -18.75 -12.88
C GLY A 62 4.90 -18.44 -13.04
N PRO A 63 4.14 -19.39 -13.64
CA PRO A 63 2.69 -19.41 -13.54
C PRO A 63 2.23 -19.51 -12.08
N LEU A 64 1.12 -18.87 -11.76
CA LEU A 64 0.53 -18.87 -10.42
C LEU A 64 -0.74 -19.72 -10.39
N PRO A 65 -1.15 -20.21 -9.20
CA PRO A 65 -2.51 -20.71 -8.99
C PRO A 65 -3.56 -19.66 -9.37
N ALA A 66 -4.76 -20.11 -9.74
CA ALA A 66 -5.82 -19.22 -10.25
C ALA A 66 -6.36 -18.24 -9.21
N ASP A 67 -6.22 -18.57 -7.94
CA ASP A 67 -6.65 -17.81 -6.76
C ASP A 67 -5.49 -17.06 -6.11
N HIS A 68 -4.35 -16.94 -6.79
CA HIS A 68 -3.19 -16.20 -6.29
C HIS A 68 -2.81 -15.05 -7.23
N HIS A 69 -2.25 -14.02 -6.65
CA HIS A 69 -1.66 -12.90 -7.36
C HIS A 69 -0.22 -12.70 -6.91
N PRO A 70 0.64 -12.17 -7.79
CA PRO A 70 2.02 -11.92 -7.43
C PRO A 70 2.14 -10.58 -6.71
N ALA A 71 2.95 -10.55 -5.66
CA ALA A 71 3.34 -9.33 -4.96
C ALA A 71 4.86 -9.17 -5.01
N MET A 72 5.34 -7.92 -4.94
CA MET A 72 6.74 -7.64 -4.61
C MET A 72 6.86 -7.30 -3.14
N TYR A 73 7.99 -7.60 -2.52
CA TYR A 73 8.25 -7.15 -1.16
C TYR A 73 9.73 -6.81 -0.96
N GLY A 74 10.00 -6.18 0.18
CA GLY A 74 11.35 -5.86 0.63
C GLY A 74 11.30 -5.12 1.96
N THR A 75 12.46 -4.61 2.39
CA THR A 75 12.56 -3.88 3.66
C THR A 75 13.25 -2.54 3.48
N HIS A 76 12.91 -1.59 4.35
CA HIS A 76 13.60 -0.31 4.47
C HIS A 76 13.55 0.16 5.93
N GLY A 77 14.71 0.18 6.59
CA GLY A 77 14.76 0.36 8.04
C GLY A 77 14.02 -0.80 8.73
N ASP A 78 13.15 -0.48 9.68
CA ASP A 78 12.34 -1.48 10.41
C ASP A 78 11.05 -1.88 9.67
N TRP A 79 10.79 -1.30 8.49
CA TRP A 79 9.58 -1.54 7.73
C TRP A 79 9.79 -2.62 6.68
N LEU A 80 8.98 -3.66 6.73
CA LEU A 80 8.66 -4.50 5.58
C LEU A 80 7.62 -3.78 4.72
N TYR A 81 7.77 -3.85 3.40
CA TYR A 81 6.77 -3.38 2.45
C TYR A 81 6.33 -4.49 1.50
N VAL A 82 5.05 -4.48 1.14
CA VAL A 82 4.42 -5.37 0.16
C VAL A 82 3.69 -4.53 -0.88
N LEU A 83 3.97 -4.79 -2.16
CA LEU A 83 3.42 -4.08 -3.32
C LEU A 83 2.56 -5.04 -4.14
N GLU A 84 1.32 -4.64 -4.40
CA GLU A 84 0.32 -5.46 -5.07
C GLU A 84 -0.41 -4.64 -6.14
N ASN A 85 -0.43 -5.08 -7.39
CA ASN A 85 -1.04 -4.31 -8.49
C ASN A 85 -2.28 -4.97 -9.13
N TRP A 86 -2.97 -5.84 -8.39
CA TRP A 86 -4.14 -6.57 -8.87
C TRP A 86 -5.48 -5.92 -8.48
N GLY A 87 -5.44 -4.74 -7.83
CA GLY A 87 -6.61 -3.91 -7.51
C GLY A 87 -6.93 -3.77 -6.02
N ARG A 88 -6.32 -4.56 -5.13
CA ARG A 88 -6.44 -4.42 -3.66
C ARG A 88 -5.22 -4.97 -2.92
N ALA A 89 -5.06 -4.63 -1.66
CA ALA A 89 -4.05 -5.25 -0.79
C ALA A 89 -4.60 -6.52 -0.12
N THR A 90 -3.82 -7.62 -0.13
CA THR A 90 -4.14 -8.88 0.56
C THR A 90 -4.45 -8.66 2.03
N TRP A 91 -3.61 -7.88 2.72
CA TRP A 91 -3.80 -7.62 4.14
C TRP A 91 -5.15 -6.95 4.43
N TYR A 92 -5.53 -5.95 3.62
CA TYR A 92 -6.82 -5.28 3.76
C TYR A 92 -7.98 -6.28 3.62
N THR A 93 -7.95 -7.15 2.60
CA THR A 93 -9.06 -8.08 2.39
C THR A 93 -9.13 -9.15 3.48
N GLY A 94 -8.00 -9.72 3.90
CA GLY A 94 -8.02 -10.69 5.00
C GLY A 94 -8.40 -10.05 6.34
N TYR A 95 -7.92 -8.85 6.66
CA TYR A 95 -8.29 -8.12 7.86
C TYR A 95 -9.80 -7.80 7.91
N THR A 96 -10.36 -7.31 6.79
CA THR A 96 -11.79 -7.01 6.70
C THR A 96 -12.65 -8.27 6.67
N GLY A 97 -12.18 -9.34 6.04
CA GLY A 97 -12.80 -10.67 6.01
C GLY A 97 -12.67 -11.46 7.33
N GLY A 98 -11.89 -10.97 8.29
CA GLY A 98 -11.73 -11.59 9.61
C GLY A 98 -10.76 -12.77 9.65
N VAL A 99 -9.82 -12.85 8.70
CA VAL A 99 -8.71 -13.81 8.73
C VAL A 99 -7.86 -13.52 9.97
N LYS A 100 -7.74 -14.51 10.85
CA LYS A 100 -7.11 -14.34 12.17
C LYS A 100 -5.64 -13.92 12.09
N SER A 101 -4.88 -14.49 11.15
CA SER A 101 -3.46 -14.15 10.96
C SER A 101 -3.23 -12.73 10.48
N MET A 102 -4.24 -12.06 9.90
CA MET A 102 -4.12 -10.69 9.39
C MET A 102 -4.73 -9.66 10.36
N ARG A 103 -4.99 -10.04 11.61
CA ARG A 103 -5.37 -9.10 12.67
C ARG A 103 -4.10 -8.48 13.25
N PRO A 104 -4.02 -7.15 13.40
CA PRO A 104 -2.87 -6.54 14.07
C PRO A 104 -2.86 -6.94 15.54
N TYR A 105 -1.67 -7.28 16.05
CA TYR A 105 -1.42 -7.48 17.47
C TYR A 105 -0.88 -6.20 18.13
N PRO A 106 -0.89 -6.12 19.48
CA PRO A 106 -0.13 -5.09 20.18
C PRO A 106 1.34 -5.09 19.73
N ASP A 107 1.94 -3.92 19.67
CA ASP A 107 3.31 -3.66 19.20
C ASP A 107 3.57 -3.87 17.69
N GLU A 108 2.60 -4.38 16.94
CA GLU A 108 2.64 -4.43 15.48
C GLU A 108 2.07 -3.15 14.88
N GLU A 109 2.90 -2.44 14.09
CA GLU A 109 2.42 -1.31 13.33
C GLU A 109 2.26 -1.66 11.85
N ILE A 110 1.06 -1.42 11.32
CA ILE A 110 0.70 -1.72 9.94
C ILE A 110 0.02 -0.51 9.30
N ILE A 111 0.49 -0.10 8.13
CA ILE A 111 -0.17 0.90 7.28
C ILE A 111 -0.49 0.24 5.95
N CYS A 112 -1.77 0.16 5.61
CA CYS A 112 -2.22 -0.38 4.35
C CYS A 112 -2.91 0.71 3.53
N ILE A 113 -2.34 1.01 2.36
CA ILE A 113 -2.93 1.84 1.32
C ILE A 113 -3.49 0.89 0.25
N THR A 114 -4.80 0.81 0.12
CA THR A 114 -5.47 -0.08 -0.84
C THR A 114 -6.30 0.71 -1.84
N LEU A 115 -6.10 0.42 -3.13
CA LEU A 115 -6.90 1.05 -4.18
C LEU A 115 -8.34 0.50 -4.21
N ASN A 116 -8.53 -0.71 -3.70
CA ASN A 116 -9.84 -1.31 -3.49
C ASN A 116 -10.77 -1.23 -4.73
N GLU A 117 -10.20 -1.47 -5.91
CA GLU A 117 -10.84 -1.22 -7.22
C GLU A 117 -12.14 -2.01 -7.41
N PHE A 118 -12.23 -3.20 -6.79
CA PHE A 118 -13.41 -4.05 -6.87
C PHE A 118 -14.52 -3.70 -5.88
N SER A 119 -14.21 -2.88 -4.87
CA SER A 119 -15.18 -2.47 -3.85
C SER A 119 -14.90 -1.05 -3.33
N PRO A 120 -14.93 -0.01 -4.17
CA PRO A 120 -14.60 1.38 -3.78
C PRO A 120 -15.32 1.82 -2.49
N PRO A 121 -14.73 2.74 -1.70
CA PRO A 121 -13.65 3.67 -2.07
C PRO A 121 -12.23 3.14 -1.81
N GLN A 122 -11.22 3.90 -2.28
CA GLN A 122 -9.81 3.73 -1.92
C GLN A 122 -9.61 4.02 -0.43
N MET A 123 -8.82 3.21 0.27
CA MET A 123 -8.73 3.25 1.73
C MET A 123 -7.29 3.32 2.23
N ILE A 124 -7.12 3.98 3.37
CA ILE A 124 -5.97 3.86 4.26
C ILE A 124 -6.44 3.13 5.51
N VAL A 125 -5.69 2.12 5.95
CA VAL A 125 -5.90 1.47 7.24
C VAL A 125 -4.61 1.55 8.04
N HIS A 126 -4.68 2.08 9.25
CA HIS A 126 -3.55 2.22 10.17
C HIS A 126 -3.81 1.46 11.45
N ALA A 127 -2.97 0.48 11.75
CA ALA A 127 -2.87 -0.15 13.06
C ALA A 127 -1.61 0.39 13.73
N PRO A 128 -1.70 1.25 14.76
CA PRO A 128 -0.54 1.94 15.34
C PRO A 128 0.24 1.12 16.39
N GLY A 129 -0.10 -0.16 16.60
CA GLY A 129 0.50 -1.01 17.64
C GLY A 129 -0.29 -1.09 18.95
N ASP A 130 -1.51 -0.59 19.01
CA ASP A 130 -2.39 -0.70 20.18
C ASP A 130 -3.38 -1.88 20.12
N GLY A 131 -3.22 -2.75 19.10
CA GLY A 131 -4.13 -3.87 18.80
C GLY A 131 -5.42 -3.46 18.09
N ASN A 132 -5.62 -2.18 17.76
CA ASN A 132 -6.73 -1.70 16.95
C ASN A 132 -6.26 -1.35 15.53
N ALA A 133 -7.21 -1.17 14.62
CA ALA A 133 -6.94 -0.56 13.32
C ALA A 133 -8.02 0.47 12.97
N TYR A 134 -7.56 1.60 12.47
CA TYR A 134 -8.38 2.76 12.11
C TYR A 134 -8.39 2.90 10.60
N ARG A 135 -9.54 3.27 10.04
CA ARG A 135 -9.75 3.34 8.60
C ARG A 135 -10.10 4.75 8.19
N ALA A 136 -9.57 5.17 7.05
CA ALA A 136 -9.88 6.43 6.39
C ALA A 136 -10.10 6.15 4.90
N GLU A 137 -11.04 6.85 4.29
CA GLU A 137 -11.08 6.93 2.83
C GLU A 137 -9.92 7.80 2.35
N PHE A 138 -9.51 7.64 1.10
CA PHE A 138 -8.73 8.70 0.47
C PHE A 138 -9.55 9.98 0.54
N THR A 139 -8.89 11.13 0.78
CA THR A 139 -9.49 12.43 1.12
C THR A 139 -9.82 12.67 2.60
N THR A 140 -9.71 11.68 3.48
CA THR A 140 -9.90 11.86 4.93
C THR A 140 -8.67 11.43 5.73
N ASP A 141 -8.64 11.74 7.02
CA ASP A 141 -7.68 11.16 7.97
C ASP A 141 -8.36 10.09 8.84
N THR A 142 -7.60 9.44 9.73
CA THR A 142 -8.13 8.36 10.59
C THR A 142 -8.92 8.89 11.80
N GLY A 143 -8.96 10.21 12.00
CA GLY A 143 -9.60 10.87 13.13
C GLY A 143 -8.96 10.60 14.48
N GLN A 144 -7.75 10.01 14.53
CA GLN A 144 -7.07 9.67 15.80
C GLN A 144 -6.16 10.79 16.31
N GLY A 145 -5.94 11.85 15.53
CA GLY A 145 -4.97 12.90 15.86
C GLY A 145 -3.54 12.37 15.89
N SER A 146 -3.28 11.31 15.12
CA SER A 146 -1.99 10.64 15.07
C SER A 146 -0.96 11.46 14.27
N ALA A 147 0.31 11.08 14.37
CA ALA A 147 1.35 11.64 13.50
C ALA A 147 1.11 11.30 12.01
N LEU A 148 0.43 10.18 11.70
CA LEU A 148 -0.01 9.87 10.35
C LEU A 148 -1.11 10.84 9.88
N ASP A 149 -2.08 11.17 10.73
CA ASP A 149 -3.13 12.16 10.39
C ASP A 149 -2.52 13.53 10.10
N ALA A 150 -1.56 13.96 10.92
CA ALA A 150 -0.83 15.20 10.69
C ALA A 150 -0.06 15.18 9.36
N ALA A 151 0.54 14.04 8.99
CA ALA A 151 1.21 13.88 7.71
C ALA A 151 0.24 13.92 6.52
N LEU A 152 -0.94 13.29 6.64
CA LEU A 152 -2.00 13.32 5.62
C LEU A 152 -2.50 14.75 5.38
N GLN A 153 -2.74 15.50 6.45
CA GLN A 153 -3.14 16.91 6.34
C GLN A 153 -2.03 17.76 5.70
N ALA A 154 -0.78 17.60 6.14
CA ALA A 154 0.36 18.36 5.62
C ALA A 154 0.63 18.09 4.13
N ALA A 155 0.41 16.87 3.66
CA ALA A 155 0.56 16.51 2.25
C ALA A 155 -0.62 16.97 1.37
N GLY A 156 -1.70 17.47 1.96
CA GLY A 156 -2.93 17.83 1.24
C GLY A 156 -3.79 16.62 0.84
N ALA A 157 -3.57 15.47 1.50
CA ALA A 157 -4.33 14.24 1.29
C ALA A 157 -5.71 14.26 1.95
N VAL A 158 -5.97 15.24 2.82
CA VAL A 158 -7.30 15.50 3.40
C VAL A 158 -7.98 16.61 2.61
N LEU A 159 -9.15 16.32 2.04
CA LEU A 159 -9.98 17.31 1.37
C LEU A 159 -11.07 17.80 2.32
N GLY A 160 -11.36 19.09 2.24
CA GLY A 160 -12.56 19.66 2.86
C GLY A 160 -13.83 19.20 2.14
N PRO A 161 -15.01 19.67 2.57
CA PRO A 161 -16.24 19.42 1.84
C PRO A 161 -16.14 19.92 0.40
N ARG A 162 -16.88 19.28 -0.51
CA ARG A 162 -17.01 19.76 -1.88
C ARG A 162 -17.48 21.22 -1.88
N PRO A 163 -16.84 22.13 -2.62
CA PRO A 163 -17.25 23.53 -2.68
C PRO A 163 -18.65 23.66 -3.30
N GLU A 164 -19.36 24.73 -2.90
CA GLU A 164 -20.67 25.08 -3.46
C GLU A 164 -20.56 25.96 -4.72
N ASP A 165 -19.44 26.67 -4.90
CA ASP A 165 -19.20 27.53 -6.05
C ASP A 165 -18.72 26.70 -7.25
N ASP A 166 -19.44 26.79 -8.37
CA ASP A 166 -19.11 26.12 -9.64
C ASP A 166 -17.71 26.49 -10.14
N ALA A 167 -17.16 27.66 -9.78
CA ALA A 167 -15.82 28.07 -10.17
C ALA A 167 -14.71 27.25 -9.48
N ASP A 168 -14.97 26.74 -8.26
CA ASP A 168 -14.00 25.99 -7.45
C ASP A 168 -14.11 24.47 -7.64
N ILE A 169 -15.24 23.99 -8.19
CA ILE A 169 -15.49 22.55 -8.45
C ILE A 169 -14.40 21.91 -9.31
N PRO A 170 -13.94 22.49 -10.45
CA PRO A 170 -12.93 21.84 -11.29
C PRO A 170 -11.61 21.59 -10.55
N ALA A 171 -11.17 22.53 -9.71
CA ALA A 171 -9.95 22.37 -8.92
C ALA A 171 -10.11 21.32 -7.81
N TYR A 172 -11.30 21.22 -7.21
CA TYR A 172 -11.62 20.16 -6.26
C TYR A 172 -11.62 18.78 -6.92
N GLU A 173 -12.24 18.65 -8.10
CA GLU A 173 -12.32 17.38 -8.85
C GLU A 173 -10.94 16.92 -9.34
N ASP A 174 -10.10 17.86 -9.81
CA ASP A 174 -8.70 17.55 -10.17
C ASP A 174 -7.90 17.02 -8.96
N ARG A 175 -8.07 17.63 -7.78
CA ARG A 175 -7.45 17.12 -6.54
C ARG A 175 -7.98 15.75 -6.15
N LEU A 176 -9.28 15.50 -6.33
CA LEU A 176 -9.90 14.22 -6.02
C LEU A 176 -9.33 13.10 -6.91
N VAL A 177 -9.19 13.34 -8.21
CA VAL A 177 -8.62 12.38 -9.17
C VAL A 177 -7.15 12.07 -8.87
N ASN A 178 -6.40 13.07 -8.39
CA ASN A 178 -4.97 12.98 -8.13
C ASN A 178 -4.62 12.72 -6.65
N ILE A 179 -5.59 12.37 -5.81
CA ILE A 179 -5.41 12.31 -4.34
C ILE A 179 -4.43 11.23 -3.88
N ALA A 180 -4.22 10.19 -4.68
CA ALA A 180 -3.29 9.10 -4.35
C ALA A 180 -1.85 9.62 -4.16
N GLY A 181 -1.38 10.55 -4.99
CA GLY A 181 -0.05 11.15 -4.87
C GLY A 181 0.23 11.71 -3.46
N PRO A 182 -0.59 12.67 -2.98
CA PRO A 182 -0.57 13.16 -1.60
C PRO A 182 -0.65 12.08 -0.52
N VAL A 183 -1.51 11.07 -0.66
CA VAL A 183 -1.65 9.98 0.31
C VAL A 183 -0.34 9.19 0.46
N PHE A 184 0.25 8.74 -0.66
CA PHE A 184 1.51 8.02 -0.62
C PHE A 184 2.66 8.91 -0.11
N ALA A 185 2.69 10.19 -0.51
CA ALA A 185 3.69 11.13 -0.01
C ALA A 185 3.61 11.32 1.52
N ALA A 186 2.39 11.41 2.08
CA ALA A 186 2.17 11.49 3.51
C ALA A 186 2.69 10.24 4.25
N VAL A 187 2.35 9.05 3.77
CA VAL A 187 2.82 7.79 4.36
C VAL A 187 4.35 7.68 4.26
N GLY A 188 4.94 8.11 3.14
CA GLY A 188 6.39 8.17 2.98
C GLY A 188 7.06 9.14 3.97
N ALA A 189 6.45 10.31 4.21
CA ALA A 189 6.95 11.28 5.18
C ALA A 189 6.81 10.78 6.63
N TYR A 190 5.72 10.07 6.94
CA TYR A 190 5.48 9.49 8.26
C TYR A 190 6.46 8.35 8.58
N THR A 191 6.66 7.44 7.63
CA THR A 191 7.44 6.22 7.83
C THR A 191 8.93 6.38 7.52
N GLY A 192 9.28 7.35 6.68
CA GLY A 192 10.63 7.50 6.12
C GLY A 192 11.00 6.42 5.10
N VAL A 193 10.04 5.59 4.66
CA VAL A 193 10.28 4.48 3.73
C VAL A 193 10.64 4.99 2.34
N LEU A 194 11.70 4.41 1.78
CA LEU A 194 12.11 4.60 0.39
C LEU A 194 11.95 3.28 -0.36
N ILE A 195 11.32 3.32 -1.54
CA ILE A 195 11.16 2.17 -2.43
C ILE A 195 11.68 2.56 -3.81
N ASP A 196 12.68 1.84 -4.29
CA ASP A 196 13.31 2.08 -5.58
C ASP A 196 12.32 1.83 -6.74
N GLN A 197 11.91 2.92 -7.40
CA GLN A 197 11.04 2.85 -8.57
C GLN A 197 11.63 2.01 -9.69
N ALA A 198 12.94 2.07 -9.92
CA ALA A 198 13.58 1.27 -10.95
C ALA A 198 13.42 -0.22 -10.64
N ALA A 199 13.70 -0.62 -9.39
CA ALA A 199 13.57 -2.02 -8.99
C ALA A 199 12.13 -2.55 -9.10
N VAL A 200 11.13 -1.74 -8.75
CA VAL A 200 9.71 -2.10 -8.88
C VAL A 200 9.31 -2.19 -10.36
N THR A 201 9.70 -1.22 -11.18
CA THR A 201 9.33 -1.19 -12.60
C THR A 201 10.02 -2.28 -13.41
N THR A 202 11.28 -2.62 -13.11
CA THR A 202 11.95 -3.77 -13.75
C THR A 202 11.57 -5.11 -13.11
N GLY A 203 10.93 -5.11 -11.94
CA GLY A 203 10.54 -6.31 -11.21
C GLY A 203 11.74 -7.11 -10.68
N THR A 204 12.78 -6.42 -10.25
CA THR A 204 13.99 -7.04 -9.66
C THR A 204 13.86 -7.28 -8.16
N LEU A 205 12.81 -6.75 -7.52
CA LEU A 205 12.49 -7.10 -6.14
C LEU A 205 12.03 -8.56 -6.02
N PRO A 206 12.25 -9.21 -4.87
CA PRO A 206 11.69 -10.52 -4.57
C PRO A 206 10.17 -10.56 -4.75
N TYR A 207 9.69 -11.67 -5.28
CA TYR A 207 8.27 -11.95 -5.45
C TYR A 207 7.77 -12.96 -4.43
N VAL A 208 6.49 -12.86 -4.12
CA VAL A 208 5.73 -13.91 -3.42
C VAL A 208 4.34 -14.05 -4.05
N ALA A 209 3.83 -15.28 -4.14
CA ALA A 209 2.44 -15.51 -4.51
C ALA A 209 1.56 -15.38 -3.26
N LEU A 210 0.57 -14.50 -3.30
CA LEU A 210 -0.38 -14.31 -2.20
C LEU A 210 -1.79 -14.76 -2.62
N PRO A 211 -2.58 -15.32 -1.70
CA PRO A 211 -3.95 -15.69 -1.98
C PRO A 211 -4.84 -14.46 -2.18
N ALA A 212 -5.78 -14.56 -3.12
CA ALA A 212 -6.91 -13.65 -3.25
C ALA A 212 -7.94 -13.96 -2.16
N VAL A 213 -7.64 -13.56 -0.93
CA VAL A 213 -8.55 -13.58 0.24
C VAL A 213 -9.76 -12.70 0.05
#